data_AF-A0AAV7XLC3-F1
#
_entry.id   AF-A0AAV7XLC3-F1
#
_cell.length_a   1.000
_cell.length_b   1.000
_cell.length_c   1.000
_cell.angle_alpha   90.00
_cell.angle_beta   90.00
_cell.angle_gamma   90.00
#
_symmetry.space_group_name_H-M   'P 1'
#
loop_
_entity.id
_entity.type
_entity.pdbx_description
1 polymer ?
#
loop_
_entity_poly.entity_id
_entity_poly.type
_entity_poly.pdbx_seq_one_letter_code
_entity_poly.pdbx_strand_id
1 'polypeptide(L)'
;MIVILFNCITLGMYQPCVDEECQGNRCKMLQLFDDLIFGFFAIEMGIKMTAMGVYGKGRYLADSWNRLDMFIVVAGFLEYGLNDNLNLTAIRTIRVLRPLRAINRIPSMRILVMLLLDTLPMLGNVLLLCFFVFFIFGIVGVQLWEGILRQRCMLRAIPGVSYPQ
;
A
#
# COMPACT_ATOMS: atom_id res chain seq x y z
N MET A 1 3.06 23.12 1.38
CA MET A 1 2.61 22.65 2.72
C MET A 1 1.10 22.67 2.87
N ILE A 2 0.41 23.79 2.61
CA ILE A 2 -1.06 23.89 2.78
C ILE A 2 -1.80 22.82 1.97
N VAL A 3 -1.42 22.59 0.71
CA VAL A 3 -2.00 21.55 -0.16
C VAL A 3 -1.82 20.13 0.42
N ILE A 4 -0.70 19.87 1.10
CA ILE A 4 -0.39 18.56 1.70
C ILE A 4 -1.23 18.36 2.96
N LEU A 5 -1.36 19.39 3.80
CA LEU A 5 -2.23 19.35 4.98
C LEU A 5 -3.69 19.11 4.56
N PHE A 6 -4.14 19.79 3.50
CA PHE A 6 -5.48 19.59 2.97
C PHE A 6 -5.67 18.16 2.44
N ASN A 7 -4.68 17.61 1.73
CA ASN A 7 -4.71 16.21 1.26
C ASN A 7 -4.76 15.21 2.43
N CYS A 8 -4.00 15.44 3.50
CA CYS A 8 -4.04 14.59 4.69
C CYS A 8 -5.41 14.62 5.38
N ILE A 9 -6.07 15.79 5.42
CA ILE A 9 -7.42 15.93 5.97
C ILE A 9 -8.44 15.21 5.08
N THR A 10 -8.36 15.37 3.75
CA THR A 10 -9.28 14.69 2.82
C THR A 10 -9.13 13.17 2.86
N LEU A 11 -7.90 12.66 3.00
CA LEU A 11 -7.63 11.24 3.19
C LEU A 11 -8.12 10.72 4.55
N GLY A 12 -7.93 11.48 5.62
CA GLY A 12 -8.43 11.11 6.95
C GLY A 12 -9.95 11.09 7.06
N MET A 13 -10.65 11.85 6.21
CA MET A 13 -12.11 11.85 6.11
C MET A 13 -12.66 10.76 5.19
N TYR A 14 -11.81 9.99 4.50
CA TYR A 14 -12.25 8.93 3.60
C TYR A 14 -12.69 7.70 4.40
N GLN A 15 -13.93 7.24 4.19
CA GLN A 15 -14.52 6.14 4.94
C GLN A 15 -14.76 4.94 4.02
N PRO A 16 -13.84 3.94 4.00
CA PRO A 16 -13.84 2.89 2.99
C PRO A 16 -15.06 1.96 3.04
N CYS A 17 -15.78 1.90 4.17
CA CYS A 17 -16.91 0.98 4.36
C CYS A 17 -18.26 1.46 3.79
N VAL A 18 -18.37 2.70 3.31
CA VAL A 18 -19.64 3.30 2.81
C VAL A 18 -19.54 3.70 1.33
N ASP A 19 -18.34 3.93 0.81
CA ASP A 19 -18.10 4.58 -0.48
C ASP A 19 -17.75 3.61 -1.63
N GLU A 20 -18.24 2.36 -1.61
CA GLU A 20 -17.94 1.37 -2.66
C GLU A 20 -18.52 1.76 -4.05
N GLU A 21 -19.65 2.49 -4.07
CA GLU A 21 -20.27 3.02 -5.30
C GLU A 21 -20.24 4.56 -5.41
N CYS A 22 -19.59 5.26 -4.48
CA CYS A 22 -19.33 6.72 -4.50
C CYS A 22 -20.51 7.59 -5.02
N GLN A 23 -21.75 7.27 -4.59
CA GLN A 23 -22.96 7.94 -5.07
C GLN A 23 -23.21 9.29 -4.35
N GLY A 24 -22.66 9.47 -3.15
CA GLY A 24 -22.84 10.69 -2.35
C GLY A 24 -22.06 11.89 -2.87
N ASN A 25 -22.66 13.08 -2.80
CA ASN A 25 -22.01 14.36 -3.19
C ASN A 25 -20.69 14.62 -2.43
N ARG A 26 -20.56 14.10 -1.20
CA ARG A 26 -19.33 14.18 -0.40
C ARG A 26 -18.18 13.37 -1.00
N CYS A 27 -18.45 12.13 -1.44
CA CYS A 27 -17.45 11.26 -2.05
C CYS A 27 -16.95 11.86 -3.37
N LYS A 28 -17.85 12.37 -4.22
CA LYS A 28 -17.48 13.05 -5.47
C LYS A 28 -16.61 14.29 -5.25
N MET A 29 -16.94 15.12 -4.27
CA MET A 29 -16.12 16.30 -3.93
C MET A 29 -14.74 15.88 -3.43
N LEU A 30 -14.65 14.88 -2.54
CA LEU A 30 -13.37 14.35 -2.06
C LEU A 30 -12.51 13.81 -3.20
N GLN A 31 -13.10 13.04 -4.11
CA GLN A 31 -12.40 12.46 -5.25
C GLN A 31 -11.89 13.55 -6.20
N LEU A 32 -12.71 14.58 -6.49
CA LEU A 32 -12.29 15.72 -7.30
C LEU A 32 -11.08 16.45 -6.68
N PHE A 33 -11.07 16.67 -5.37
CA PHE A 33 -9.94 17.29 -4.69
C PHE A 33 -8.68 16.41 -4.79
N ASP A 34 -8.81 15.11 -4.60
CA ASP A 34 -7.67 14.19 -4.66
C ASP A 34 -7.07 14.11 -6.08
N ASP A 35 -7.92 14.12 -7.11
CA ASP A 35 -7.50 14.16 -8.52
C ASP A 35 -6.85 15.51 -8.91
N LEU A 36 -7.37 16.64 -8.42
CA LEU A 36 -6.76 17.96 -8.61
C LEU A 36 -5.36 18.01 -7.99
N ILE A 37 -5.24 17.52 -6.75
CA ILE A 37 -3.97 17.46 -6.03
C ILE A 37 -2.98 16.54 -6.76
N PHE A 38 -3.45 15.38 -7.23
CA PHE A 38 -2.64 14.48 -8.06
C PHE A 38 -2.12 15.18 -9.33
N GLY A 39 -2.99 15.89 -10.05
CA GLY A 39 -2.64 16.62 -11.27
C GLY A 39 -1.59 17.72 -11.02
N PHE A 40 -1.77 18.51 -9.96
CA PHE A 40 -0.79 19.52 -9.56
C PHE A 40 0.59 18.91 -9.28
N PHE A 41 0.63 17.77 -8.56
CA PHE A 41 1.88 17.09 -8.27
C PHE A 41 2.52 16.43 -9.49
N ALA A 42 1.72 15.88 -10.41
CA ALA A 42 2.22 15.33 -11.66
C ALA A 42 2.91 16.43 -12.51
N ILE A 43 2.33 17.64 -12.56
CA ILE A 43 2.91 18.79 -13.24
C ILE A 43 4.20 19.24 -12.55
N GLU A 44 4.20 19.40 -11.23
CA GLU A 44 5.40 19.78 -10.47
C GLU A 44 6.55 18.77 -10.69
N MET A 45 6.22 17.48 -10.71
CA MET A 45 7.18 16.40 -10.97
C MET A 45 7.69 16.45 -12.41
N GLY A 46 6.82 16.67 -13.40
CA GLY A 46 7.20 16.87 -14.80
C GLY A 46 8.16 18.05 -15.00
N ILE A 47 7.91 19.18 -14.33
CA ILE A 47 8.81 20.36 -14.36
C ILE A 47 10.18 20.03 -13.75
N LYS A 48 10.22 19.31 -12.62
CA LYS A 48 11.50 18.88 -12.01
C LYS A 48 12.27 17.92 -12.92
N MET A 49 11.55 17.02 -13.59
CA MET A 49 12.13 16.03 -14.49
C MET A 49 12.75 16.67 -15.74
N THR A 50 12.11 17.71 -16.30
CA THR A 50 12.66 18.46 -17.43
C THR A 50 13.80 19.40 -17.01
N ALA A 51 13.70 20.04 -15.85
CA ALA A 51 14.72 20.97 -15.35
C ALA A 51 16.03 20.28 -14.91
N MET A 52 15.96 19.11 -14.26
CA MET A 52 17.15 18.37 -13.80
C MET A 52 17.65 17.35 -14.84
N GLY A 53 16.85 17.08 -15.88
CA GLY A 53 17.11 16.06 -16.89
C GLY A 53 16.90 14.62 -16.39
N VAL A 54 16.68 13.69 -17.33
CA VAL A 54 16.30 12.29 -17.03
C VAL A 54 17.50 11.36 -16.79
N TYR A 55 18.63 11.49 -17.52
CA TYR A 55 19.65 10.41 -17.59
C TYR A 55 21.13 10.83 -17.46
N GLY A 56 21.74 10.94 -16.25
CA GLY A 56 23.15 11.37 -16.04
C GLY A 56 23.58 11.75 -14.61
N LYS A 57 24.88 12.07 -14.45
CA LYS A 57 25.56 12.33 -13.17
C LYS A 57 25.03 13.62 -12.52
N GLY A 58 24.12 13.49 -11.56
CA GLY A 58 23.44 14.59 -10.85
C GLY A 58 21.92 14.69 -11.09
N ARG A 59 21.32 13.71 -11.78
CA ARG A 59 19.94 13.77 -12.29
C ARG A 59 18.87 13.18 -11.36
N TYR A 60 17.62 13.49 -11.66
CA TYR A 60 16.40 13.20 -10.88
C TYR A 60 16.28 11.74 -10.38
N LEU A 61 16.79 10.76 -11.14
CA LEU A 61 16.70 9.33 -10.82
C LEU A 61 17.75 8.82 -9.81
N ALA A 62 18.72 9.65 -9.41
CA ALA A 62 19.72 9.27 -8.41
C ALA A 62 19.16 9.28 -6.98
N ASP A 63 18.15 10.12 -6.70
CA ASP A 63 17.48 10.11 -5.39
C ASP A 63 16.39 9.02 -5.36
N SER A 64 16.52 8.06 -4.44
CA SER A 64 15.56 6.96 -4.25
C SER A 64 14.13 7.47 -4.02
N TRP A 65 14.01 8.63 -3.39
CA TRP A 65 12.72 9.27 -3.11
C TRP A 65 12.02 9.80 -4.35
N ASN A 66 12.78 10.39 -5.28
CA ASN A 66 12.23 10.85 -6.56
C ASN A 66 11.81 9.67 -7.45
N ARG A 67 12.53 8.53 -7.34
CA ARG A 67 12.16 7.29 -8.03
C ARG A 67 10.83 6.71 -7.51
N LEU A 68 10.61 6.77 -6.20
CA LEU A 68 9.34 6.38 -5.59
C LEU A 68 8.20 7.30 -6.04
N ASP A 69 8.39 8.62 -6.04
CA ASP A 69 7.37 9.58 -6.52
C ASP A 69 6.99 9.33 -7.98
N MET A 70 7.99 9.10 -8.85
CA MET A 70 7.79 8.71 -10.25
C MET A 70 6.95 7.45 -10.39
N PHE A 71 7.27 6.40 -9.64
CA PHE A 71 6.52 5.14 -9.67
C PHE A 71 5.05 5.36 -9.34
N ILE A 72 4.75 6.13 -8.28
CA ILE A 72 3.36 6.37 -7.88
C ILE A 72 2.64 7.22 -8.94
N VAL A 73 3.28 8.23 -9.56
CA VAL A 73 2.65 9.06 -10.60
C VAL A 73 2.32 8.24 -11.85
N VAL A 74 3.26 7.42 -12.32
CA VAL A 74 3.05 6.52 -13.46
C VAL A 74 1.93 5.51 -13.15
N ALA A 75 1.92 4.93 -11.96
CA ALA A 75 0.90 3.98 -11.56
C ALA A 75 -0.50 4.61 -11.45
N GLY A 76 -0.59 5.87 -11.01
CA GLY A 76 -1.85 6.62 -11.02
C GLY A 76 -2.32 7.01 -12.42
N PHE A 77 -1.40 7.29 -13.34
CA PHE A 77 -1.75 7.54 -14.75
C PHE A 77 -2.25 6.25 -15.43
N LEU A 78 -1.62 5.12 -15.12
CA LEU A 78 -2.03 3.80 -15.57
C LEU A 78 -3.45 3.46 -15.10
N GLU A 79 -3.78 3.80 -13.84
CA GLU A 79 -5.13 3.65 -13.30
C GLU A 79 -6.17 4.46 -14.09
N TYR A 80 -5.87 5.72 -14.40
CA TYR A 80 -6.78 6.57 -15.16
C TYR A 80 -6.98 6.06 -16.59
N GLY A 81 -5.92 5.56 -17.23
CA GLY A 81 -5.96 5.06 -18.61
C GLY A 81 -6.59 3.66 -18.78
N LEU A 82 -6.55 2.81 -17.75
CA LEU A 82 -7.08 1.43 -17.81
C LEU A 82 -8.53 1.29 -17.32
N ASN A 83 -9.16 2.39 -16.88
CA ASN A 83 -10.47 2.38 -16.24
C ASN A 83 -11.61 1.88 -17.16
N ASP A 84 -11.37 1.81 -18.48
CA ASP A 84 -12.39 1.39 -19.46
C ASP A 84 -12.45 -0.13 -19.76
N ASN A 85 -11.45 -0.95 -19.41
CA ASN A 85 -11.40 -2.32 -19.97
C ASN A 85 -11.00 -3.47 -19.03
N LEU A 86 -10.43 -3.24 -17.85
CA LEU A 86 -9.99 -4.34 -16.97
C LEU A 86 -10.24 -4.01 -15.49
N ASN A 87 -11.10 -4.80 -14.84
CA ASN A 87 -11.32 -4.78 -13.39
C ASN A 87 -10.09 -5.33 -12.64
N LEU A 88 -9.02 -4.53 -12.59
CA LEU A 88 -7.82 -4.86 -11.83
C LEU A 88 -7.96 -4.27 -10.42
N THR A 89 -8.52 -5.06 -9.50
CA THR A 89 -8.58 -4.75 -8.06
C THR A 89 -7.20 -4.37 -7.50
N ALA A 90 -6.11 -4.92 -8.06
CA ALA A 90 -4.73 -4.59 -7.71
C ALA A 90 -4.32 -3.14 -8.04
N ILE A 91 -4.93 -2.51 -9.05
CA ILE A 91 -4.65 -1.10 -9.36
C ILE A 91 -5.31 -0.18 -8.33
N ARG A 92 -6.49 -0.56 -7.81
CA ARG A 92 -7.15 0.21 -6.73
C ARG A 92 -6.30 0.28 -5.46
N THR A 93 -5.55 -0.79 -5.13
CA THR A 93 -4.63 -0.78 -3.98
C THR A 93 -3.48 0.21 -4.12
N ILE A 94 -3.11 0.63 -5.33
CA ILE A 94 -2.07 1.64 -5.56
C ILE A 94 -2.50 3.01 -5.00
N ARG A 95 -3.81 3.30 -4.91
CA ARG A 95 -4.31 4.53 -4.27
C ARG A 95 -3.88 4.66 -2.82
N VAL A 96 -3.65 3.55 -2.11
CA VAL A 96 -3.14 3.54 -0.72
C VAL A 96 -1.71 4.07 -0.63
N LEU A 97 -0.97 4.16 -1.74
CA LEU A 97 0.36 4.74 -1.80
C LEU A 97 0.33 6.28 -1.94
N ARG A 98 -0.82 6.91 -2.22
CA ARG A 98 -0.92 8.39 -2.35
C ARG A 98 -0.48 9.13 -1.08
N PRO A 99 -0.87 8.73 0.15
CA PRO A 99 -0.34 9.30 1.40
C PRO A 99 1.19 9.21 1.54
N LEU A 100 1.82 8.18 0.96
CA LEU A 100 3.29 8.02 0.99
C LEU A 100 4.00 9.17 0.26
N ARG A 101 3.35 9.80 -0.73
CA ARG A 101 3.88 11.02 -1.37
C ARG A 101 3.94 12.20 -0.40
N ALA A 102 2.99 12.33 0.52
CA ALA A 102 3.00 13.38 1.54
C ALA A 102 4.22 13.25 2.46
N ILE A 103 4.59 12.01 2.80
CA ILE A 103 5.79 11.69 3.59
C ILE A 103 7.06 12.17 2.89
N ASN A 104 7.18 11.95 1.58
CA ASN A 104 8.34 12.37 0.80
C ASN A 104 8.53 13.91 0.77
N ARG A 105 7.44 14.68 0.91
CA ARG A 105 7.48 16.14 0.89
C ARG A 105 7.82 16.76 2.24
N ILE A 106 7.65 16.03 3.34
CA ILE A 106 7.96 16.51 4.69
C ILE A 106 9.39 16.04 5.03
N PRO A 107 10.40 16.94 5.00
CA PRO A 107 11.79 16.55 5.21
C PRO A 107 11.99 15.86 6.56
N SER A 108 11.26 16.28 7.60
CA SER A 108 11.30 15.65 8.93
C SER A 108 10.85 14.18 8.92
N MET A 109 9.84 13.83 8.10
CA MET A 109 9.36 12.45 7.99
C MET A 109 10.33 11.60 7.16
N ARG A 110 10.92 12.17 6.10
CA ARG A 110 11.97 11.51 5.30
C ARG A 110 13.17 11.13 6.17
N ILE A 111 13.61 12.02 7.06
CA ILE A 111 14.71 11.74 7.98
C ILE A 111 14.37 10.56 8.90
N LEU A 112 13.16 10.55 9.48
CA LEU A 112 12.71 9.47 10.37
C LEU A 112 12.72 8.11 9.65
N VAL A 113 12.16 8.04 8.44
CA VAL A 113 12.13 6.80 7.65
C VAL A 113 13.55 6.35 7.27
N MET A 114 14.42 7.29 6.90
CA MET A 114 15.81 6.97 6.60
C MET A 114 16.56 6.40 7.79
N LEU A 115 16.39 6.99 8.98
CA LEU A 115 16.99 6.46 10.23
C LEU A 115 16.46 5.07 10.55
N LEU A 116 15.16 4.84 10.37
CA LEU A 116 14.57 3.52 10.56
C LEU A 116 15.20 2.50 9.62
N LEU A 117 15.26 2.80 8.32
CA LEU A 117 15.87 1.93 7.31
C LEU A 117 17.37 1.68 7.57
N ASP A 118 18.09 2.67 8.11
CA ASP A 118 19.51 2.56 8.45
C ASP A 118 19.75 1.64 9.67
N THR A 119 18.78 1.53 10.58
CA THR A 119 18.84 0.61 11.72
C THR A 119 18.43 -0.83 11.39
N LEU A 120 17.64 -1.05 10.32
CA LEU A 120 17.23 -2.39 9.88
C LEU A 120 18.40 -3.38 9.64
N PRO A 121 19.52 -3.03 8.97
CA PRO A 121 20.61 -3.97 8.76
C PRO A 121 21.24 -4.44 10.08
N MET A 122 21.28 -3.61 11.13
CA MET A 122 21.78 -4.02 12.44
C MET A 122 20.88 -5.06 13.11
N LEU A 123 19.56 -5.02 12.84
CA LEU A 123 18.59 -6.00 13.31
C LEU A 123 18.59 -7.30 12.49
N GLY A 124 19.29 -7.35 11.34
CA GLY A 124 19.28 -8.49 10.42
C GLY A 124 19.71 -9.80 11.09
N ASN A 125 20.72 -9.76 11.96
CA ASN A 125 21.20 -10.95 12.68
C ASN A 125 20.14 -11.52 13.64
N VAL A 126 19.41 -10.64 14.34
CA VAL A 126 18.33 -11.04 15.25
C VAL A 126 17.16 -11.61 14.47
N LEU A 127 16.83 -11.00 13.33
CA LEU A 127 15.75 -11.46 12.45
C LEU A 127 16.05 -12.85 11.87
N LEU A 128 17.31 -13.10 11.49
CA LEU A 128 17.76 -14.42 11.02
C LEU A 128 17.65 -15.47 12.11
N LEU A 129 18.06 -15.17 13.35
CA LEU A 129 17.87 -16.08 14.49
C LEU A 129 16.38 -16.35 14.73
N CYS A 130 15.55 -15.29 14.74
CA CYS A 130 14.11 -15.38 14.90
C CYS A 130 13.46 -16.27 13.83
N PHE A 131 13.92 -16.15 12.58
CA PHE A 131 13.49 -17.01 11.47
C PHE A 131 13.81 -18.48 11.73
N PHE A 132 15.02 -18.83 12.19
CA PHE A 132 15.36 -20.21 12.54
C PHE A 132 14.51 -20.75 13.69
N VAL A 133 14.24 -19.93 14.72
CA VAL A 133 13.38 -20.31 15.84
C VAL A 133 11.97 -20.63 15.33
N PHE A 134 11.35 -19.74 14.55
CA PHE A 134 10.04 -20.01 13.97
C PHE A 134 10.03 -21.21 13.04
N PHE A 135 11.12 -21.46 12.30
CA PHE A 135 11.22 -22.62 11.42
C PHE A 135 11.26 -23.95 12.20
N ILE A 136 12.11 -24.04 13.25
CA ILE A 136 12.22 -25.25 14.07
C ILE A 136 10.90 -25.52 14.81
N PHE A 137 10.37 -24.52 15.52
CA PHE A 137 9.09 -24.68 16.22
C PHE A 137 7.92 -24.91 15.27
N GLY A 138 7.96 -24.37 14.05
CA GLY A 138 6.99 -24.63 13.00
C GLY A 138 6.99 -26.10 12.58
N ILE A 139 8.17 -26.69 12.32
CA ILE A 139 8.28 -28.11 11.97
C ILE A 139 7.79 -28.99 13.11
N VAL A 140 8.24 -28.73 14.34
CA VAL A 140 7.81 -29.49 15.52
C VAL A 140 6.30 -29.37 15.72
N GLY A 141 5.74 -28.18 15.58
CA GLY A 141 4.31 -27.93 15.75
C GLY A 141 3.45 -28.66 14.71
N VAL A 142 3.89 -28.66 13.44
CA VAL A 142 3.21 -29.43 12.38
C VAL A 142 3.30 -30.92 12.67
N GLN A 143 4.49 -31.46 12.96
CA GLN A 143 4.65 -32.91 13.22
C GLN A 143 3.86 -33.39 14.45
N LEU A 144 3.76 -32.57 15.49
CA LEU A 144 3.09 -32.96 16.74
C LEU A 144 1.57 -32.84 16.67
N TRP A 145 1.05 -31.80 15.99
CA TRP A 145 -0.38 -31.46 16.02
C TRP A 145 -1.09 -31.57 14.67
N GLU A 146 -0.46 -32.19 13.67
CA GLU A 146 -1.12 -32.49 12.40
C GLU A 146 -2.41 -33.32 12.65
N GLY A 147 -3.55 -32.78 12.24
CA GLY A 147 -4.84 -33.46 12.28
C GLY A 147 -5.52 -33.53 13.65
N ILE A 148 -4.82 -33.33 14.78
CA ILE A 148 -5.39 -33.41 16.13
C ILE A 148 -6.45 -32.33 16.35
N LEU A 149 -6.20 -31.10 15.91
CA LEU A 149 -7.09 -29.95 16.13
C LEU A 149 -8.36 -29.98 15.28
N ARG A 150 -8.46 -30.89 14.30
CA ARG A 150 -9.62 -31.01 13.41
C ARG A 150 -10.76 -31.83 14.05
N GLN A 151 -10.49 -32.52 15.16
CA GLN A 151 -11.51 -33.30 15.85
C GLN A 151 -12.57 -32.38 16.48
N ARG A 152 -13.81 -32.56 16.03
CA ARG A 152 -15.02 -31.95 16.58
C ARG A 152 -16.03 -33.07 16.81
N CYS A 153 -16.81 -32.99 17.86
CA CYS A 153 -17.94 -33.89 18.05
C CYS A 153 -18.97 -33.59 16.98
N MET A 154 -19.14 -34.50 16.03
CA MET A 154 -20.26 -34.48 15.09
C MET A 154 -21.28 -35.51 15.54
N LEU A 155 -22.56 -35.21 15.36
CA LEU A 155 -23.62 -36.19 15.54
C LEU A 155 -23.35 -37.37 14.59
N ARG A 156 -23.40 -38.59 15.12
CA ARG A 156 -23.28 -39.80 14.30
C ARG A 156 -24.39 -39.77 13.26
N ALA A 157 -24.03 -39.78 11.98
CA ALA A 157 -25.00 -39.85 10.90
C ALA A 157 -25.88 -41.09 11.09
N ILE A 158 -27.19 -40.86 11.22
CA ILE A 158 -28.17 -41.94 11.35
C ILE A 158 -28.34 -42.53 9.95
N PRO A 159 -28.17 -43.86 9.74
CA PRO A 159 -28.32 -44.45 8.42
C PRO A 159 -29.73 -44.16 7.88
N GLY A 160 -29.80 -43.53 6.70
CA GLY A 160 -31.07 -43.18 6.02
C GLY A 160 -31.55 -41.73 6.19
N VAL A 161 -30.80 -40.86 6.88
CA VAL A 161 -31.16 -39.44 7.03
C VAL A 161 -30.18 -38.57 6.23
N SER A 162 -30.69 -37.81 5.27
CA SER A 162 -29.94 -36.80 4.51
C SER A 162 -29.91 -35.49 5.29
N TYR A 163 -28.71 -35.04 5.69
CA TYR A 163 -28.53 -33.74 6.35
C TYR A 163 -28.41 -32.64 5.29
N PRO A 164 -29.11 -31.50 5.39
CA PRO A 164 -28.88 -30.37 4.52
C PRO A 164 -27.46 -29.83 4.75
N GLN A 165 -26.71 -29.63 3.66
CA GLN A 165 -25.39 -29.02 3.65
C GLN A 165 -25.42 -27.55 4.01
#